data_AF-A0A7C5JHS9-F1
#
_entry.id   AF-A0A7C5JHS9-F1
#
_cell.length_a   1.000
_cell.length_b   1.000
_cell.length_c   1.000
_cell.angle_alpha   90.00
_cell.angle_beta   90.00
_cell.angle_gamma   90.00
#
_symmetry.space_group_name_H-M   'P 1'
#
loop_
_entity.id
_entity.type
_entity.pdbx_description
1 polymer ?
#
loop_
_entity_poly.entity_id
_entity_poly.type
_entity_poly.pdbx_seq_one_letter_code
_entity_poly.pdbx_strand_id
1 'polypeptide(L)'
;MNEKIKKEIFSILKNSKKIDYQDIVMYLIGKEELDKILVLELTVRMENEEKGIKKKNHFYDYAKIINPDFPAFKYTLSMKHKKKEIFDPQKVQQYLPAEFEIWKNKSRVDLEKKIKDPESAIIAEQAIKLRAELEKEIEIAKQNIQKVLENFHNYDVVISTFEYYTYYPALYFVVEKDGKNKASDTHLRQDVPNLLWFEDNRPFSELRSNDRMSRIIQTFDRYCGSIYIKEKNKKI
;
A
#
# COMPACT_ATOMS: atom_id res chain seq x y z
N MET A 1 2.65 26.72 19.15
CA MET A 1 2.24 26.89 17.75
C MET A 1 1.75 25.58 17.14
N ASN A 2 2.55 24.50 17.24
CA ASN A 2 2.14 23.16 16.77
C ASN A 2 0.78 22.70 17.32
N GLU A 3 0.49 22.97 18.59
CA GLU A 3 -0.79 22.65 19.22
C GLU A 3 -1.99 23.42 18.65
N LYS A 4 -1.78 24.64 18.13
CA LYS A 4 -2.88 25.46 17.57
C LYS A 4 -3.36 24.87 16.25
N ILE A 5 -2.43 24.59 15.33
CA ILE A 5 -2.73 23.98 14.03
C ILE A 5 -3.37 22.59 14.21
N LYS A 6 -2.84 21.77 15.12
CA LYS A 6 -3.46 20.47 15.45
C LYS A 6 -4.91 20.63 15.92
N LYS A 7 -5.17 21.55 16.86
CA LYS A 7 -6.53 21.82 17.35
C LYS A 7 -7.47 22.30 16.24
N GLU A 8 -7.00 23.16 15.35
CA GLU A 8 -7.80 23.64 14.21
C GLU A 8 -8.11 22.50 13.22
N ILE A 9 -7.14 21.66 12.90
CA ILE A 9 -7.36 20.45 12.08
C ILE A 9 -8.42 19.55 12.73
N PHE A 10 -8.29 19.21 14.02
CA PHE A 10 -9.30 18.39 14.71
C PHE A 10 -10.67 19.06 14.80
N SER A 11 -10.72 20.39 14.87
CA SER A 11 -11.98 21.12 14.82
C SER A 11 -12.65 21.04 13.45
N ILE A 12 -11.87 21.11 12.36
CA ILE A 12 -12.37 20.92 10.99
C ILE A 12 -12.90 19.48 10.84
N LEU A 13 -12.15 18.50 11.36
CA LEU A 13 -12.44 17.07 11.21
C LEU A 13 -13.50 16.52 12.17
N LYS A 14 -14.08 17.37 13.03
CA LYS A 14 -14.94 16.95 14.15
C LYS A 14 -16.11 16.08 13.70
N ASN A 15 -16.66 16.34 12.52
CA ASN A 15 -17.82 15.64 11.98
C ASN A 15 -17.47 14.72 10.79
N SER A 16 -16.22 14.73 10.33
CA SER A 16 -15.79 13.92 9.19
C SER A 16 -15.77 12.44 9.56
N LYS A 17 -15.98 11.57 8.58
CA LYS A 17 -15.95 10.13 8.81
C LYS A 17 -14.53 9.66 9.13
N LYS A 18 -14.29 9.29 10.38
CA LYS A 18 -13.04 8.68 10.85
C LYS A 18 -13.01 7.18 10.58
N ILE A 19 -11.86 6.69 10.13
CA ILE A 19 -11.55 5.28 9.90
C ILE A 19 -10.25 4.96 10.64
N ASP A 20 -10.33 4.04 11.60
CA ASP A 20 -9.18 3.46 12.29
C ASP A 20 -8.77 2.15 11.61
N TYR A 21 -7.49 2.04 11.19
CA TYR A 21 -6.96 0.86 10.52
C TYR A 21 -5.49 0.62 10.91
N GLN A 22 -5.23 -0.44 11.68
CA GLN A 22 -3.87 -0.84 12.09
C GLN A 22 -3.03 0.34 12.61
N ASP A 23 -3.53 1.01 13.64
CA ASP A 23 -2.94 2.18 14.30
C ASP A 23 -2.82 3.44 13.43
N ILE A 24 -3.47 3.46 12.27
CA ILE A 24 -3.62 4.67 11.46
C ILE A 24 -5.00 5.25 11.65
N VAL A 25 -5.02 6.58 11.68
CA VAL A 25 -6.23 7.36 11.52
C VAL A 25 -6.31 7.92 10.11
N MET A 26 -7.40 7.59 9.41
CA MET A 26 -7.79 8.22 8.15
C MET A 26 -9.14 8.91 8.31
N TYR A 27 -9.30 10.08 7.70
CA TYR A 27 -10.56 10.79 7.59
C TYR A 27 -10.97 10.86 6.14
N LEU A 28 -12.23 10.54 5.87
CA LEU A 28 -12.87 10.91 4.62
C LEU A 28 -13.40 12.32 4.79
N ILE A 29 -12.91 13.24 3.95
CA ILE A 29 -13.28 14.65 4.00
C ILE A 29 -14.00 15.07 2.73
N GLY A 30 -14.95 15.98 2.87
CA GLY A 30 -15.63 16.65 1.76
C GLY A 30 -14.88 17.91 1.31
N LYS A 31 -15.37 18.55 0.23
CA LYS A 31 -14.76 19.75 -0.35
C LYS A 31 -14.62 20.91 0.66
N GLU A 32 -15.65 21.17 1.47
CA GLU A 32 -15.62 22.27 2.46
C GLU A 32 -14.53 22.09 3.51
N GLU A 33 -14.29 20.85 3.95
CA GLU A 33 -13.25 20.53 4.93
C GLU A 33 -11.86 20.61 4.27
N LEU A 34 -11.72 20.08 3.05
CA LEU A 34 -10.50 20.18 2.26
C LEU A 34 -10.07 21.64 2.07
N ASP A 35 -10.98 22.53 1.68
CA ASP A 35 -10.66 23.93 1.42
C ASP A 35 -10.12 24.62 2.70
N LYS A 36 -10.73 24.34 3.86
CA LYS A 36 -10.23 24.84 5.15
C LYS A 36 -8.84 24.28 5.48
N ILE A 37 -8.62 22.99 5.26
CA ILE A 37 -7.31 22.34 5.47
C ILE A 37 -6.24 22.92 4.54
N LEU A 38 -6.58 23.21 3.28
CA LEU A 38 -5.64 23.83 2.34
C LEU A 38 -5.28 25.26 2.77
N VAL A 39 -6.22 26.04 3.30
CA VAL A 39 -5.90 27.37 3.88
C VAL A 39 -4.92 27.25 5.06
N LEU A 40 -5.08 26.24 5.92
CA LEU A 40 -4.13 25.96 7.00
C LEU A 40 -2.75 25.54 6.46
N GLU A 41 -2.70 24.70 5.42
CA GLU A 41 -1.45 24.32 4.75
C GLU A 41 -0.71 25.55 4.22
N LEU A 42 -1.42 26.44 3.53
CA LEU A 42 -0.87 27.69 3.02
C LEU A 42 -0.31 28.57 4.15
N THR A 43 -1.04 28.68 5.27
CA THR A 43 -0.63 29.47 6.43
C THR A 43 0.66 28.92 7.04
N VAL A 44 0.72 27.61 7.26
CA VAL A 44 1.92 26.92 7.76
C VAL A 44 3.10 27.10 6.81
N ARG A 45 2.85 27.05 5.49
CA ARG A 45 3.91 27.24 4.49
C ARG A 45 4.47 28.66 4.53
N MET A 46 3.61 29.68 4.56
CA MET A 46 4.03 31.09 4.64
C MET A 46 4.86 31.36 5.90
N GLU A 47 4.42 30.88 7.07
CA GLU A 47 5.16 31.05 8.33
C GLU A 47 6.54 30.36 8.30
N ASN A 48 6.66 29.22 7.63
CA ASN A 48 7.94 28.53 7.48
C ASN A 48 8.90 29.30 6.57
N GLU A 49 8.38 29.86 5.48
CA GLU A 49 9.15 30.71 4.57
C GLU A 49 9.67 31.97 5.29
N GLU A 50 8.82 32.64 6.09
CA GLU A 50 9.22 33.78 6.93
C GLU A 50 10.32 33.42 7.94
N LYS A 51 10.33 32.17 8.44
CA LYS A 51 11.35 31.65 9.36
C LYS A 51 12.60 31.11 8.64
N GLY A 52 12.70 31.30 7.32
CA GLY A 52 13.85 30.83 6.52
C GLY A 52 13.91 29.32 6.30
N ILE A 53 12.82 28.59 6.57
CA ILE A 53 12.73 27.14 6.43
C ILE A 53 12.35 26.81 4.97
N LYS A 54 13.31 26.32 4.19
CA LYS A 54 13.17 26.11 2.72
C LYS A 54 12.43 24.82 2.31
N LYS A 55 12.00 23.97 3.23
CA LYS A 55 11.37 22.67 2.90
C LYS A 55 9.87 22.86 2.60
N LYS A 56 9.42 22.42 1.42
CA LYS A 56 8.04 22.60 0.93
C LYS A 56 6.94 21.82 1.68
N ASN A 57 7.27 20.95 2.64
CA ASN A 57 6.39 19.85 3.06
C ASN A 57 6.16 19.72 4.58
N HIS A 58 6.27 20.81 5.34
CA HIS A 58 6.09 20.79 6.80
C HIS A 58 4.65 20.55 7.26
N PHE A 59 3.66 20.71 6.39
CA PHE A 59 2.29 20.39 6.77
C PHE A 59 2.11 18.90 7.12
N TYR A 60 2.99 18.03 6.62
CA TYR A 60 3.01 16.61 6.96
C TYR A 60 3.31 16.30 8.43
N ASP A 61 3.86 17.24 9.18
CA ASP A 61 4.04 17.10 10.64
C ASP A 61 2.68 17.22 11.38
N TYR A 62 1.63 17.64 10.67
CA TYR A 62 0.28 17.83 11.19
C TYR A 62 -0.76 16.90 10.56
N ALA A 63 -0.73 16.74 9.24
CA ALA A 63 -1.64 15.87 8.52
C ALA A 63 -1.10 15.51 7.12
N LYS A 64 -1.51 14.36 6.60
CA LYS A 64 -1.28 14.00 5.20
C LYS A 64 -2.53 14.27 4.36
N ILE A 65 -2.49 15.29 3.53
CA ILE A 65 -3.53 15.54 2.51
C ILE A 65 -3.31 14.57 1.34
N ILE A 66 -4.37 13.89 0.93
CA ILE A 66 -4.41 12.95 -0.19
C ILE A 66 -5.34 13.55 -1.25
N ASN A 67 -4.98 13.36 -2.53
CA ASN A 67 -5.77 13.74 -3.71
C ASN A 67 -6.47 15.13 -3.65
N PRO A 68 -5.76 16.23 -3.38
CA PRO A 68 -6.38 17.55 -3.22
C PRO A 68 -7.03 18.10 -4.50
N ASP A 69 -6.68 17.56 -5.68
CA ASP A 69 -7.14 18.07 -6.96
C ASP A 69 -8.47 17.48 -7.44
N PHE A 70 -8.75 16.21 -7.10
CA PHE A 70 -9.95 15.49 -7.56
C PHE A 70 -10.44 14.54 -6.46
N PRO A 71 -11.76 14.48 -6.18
CA PRO A 71 -12.29 13.58 -5.17
C PRO A 71 -12.12 12.13 -5.59
N ALA A 72 -11.78 11.28 -4.64
CA ALA A 72 -11.82 9.84 -4.82
C ALA A 72 -13.26 9.36 -4.69
N PHE A 73 -13.65 8.39 -5.51
CA PHE A 73 -14.96 7.74 -5.42
C PHE A 73 -14.85 6.28 -4.97
N LYS A 74 -13.63 5.75 -4.90
CA LYS A 74 -13.33 4.38 -4.44
C LYS A 74 -12.02 4.41 -3.70
N TYR A 75 -11.95 3.70 -2.58
CA TYR A 75 -10.71 3.46 -1.87
C TYR A 75 -10.64 2.04 -1.29
N THR A 76 -9.43 1.59 -0.98
CA THR A 76 -9.16 0.32 -0.30
C THR A 76 -7.90 0.48 0.55
N LEU A 77 -8.01 0.09 1.82
CA LEU A 77 -6.89 0.05 2.76
C LEU A 77 -6.27 -1.35 2.73
N SER A 78 -4.95 -1.41 2.66
CA SER A 78 -4.23 -2.67 2.71
C SER A 78 -2.85 -2.52 3.33
N MET A 79 -2.32 -3.62 3.85
CA MET A 79 -0.91 -3.71 4.20
C MET A 79 -0.12 -4.13 2.98
N LYS A 80 0.87 -3.31 2.61
CA LYS A 80 1.84 -3.66 1.58
C LYS A 80 3.12 -4.16 2.23
N HIS A 81 3.69 -5.18 1.62
CA HIS A 81 4.98 -5.73 2.03
C HIS A 81 6.05 -5.22 1.06
N LYS A 82 7.08 -4.57 1.59
CA LYS A 82 8.28 -4.28 0.81
C LYS A 82 9.31 -5.35 1.06
N LYS A 83 9.75 -6.02 -0.02
CA LYS A 83 10.94 -6.86 0.03
C LYS A 83 12.17 -5.99 0.27
N LYS A 84 13.12 -6.49 1.04
CA LYS A 84 14.44 -5.84 1.13
C LYS A 84 15.12 -5.95 -0.23
N GLU A 85 15.66 -4.84 -0.71
CA GLU A 85 16.48 -4.81 -1.91
C GLU A 85 17.91 -4.44 -1.53
N ILE A 86 18.87 -5.21 -2.01
CA ILE A 86 20.30 -4.96 -1.83
C ILE A 86 20.84 -4.51 -3.18
N PHE A 87 21.29 -3.25 -3.22
CA PHE A 87 21.85 -2.59 -4.41
C PHE A 87 23.36 -2.36 -4.33
N ASP A 88 23.91 -2.38 -3.11
CA ASP A 88 25.34 -2.15 -2.90
C ASP A 88 26.15 -3.31 -3.50
N PRO A 89 27.05 -3.05 -4.48
CA PRO A 89 27.75 -4.11 -5.21
C PRO A 89 28.52 -5.08 -4.30
N GLN A 90 29.17 -4.58 -3.25
CA GLN A 90 29.93 -5.41 -2.32
C GLN A 90 29.00 -6.31 -1.50
N LYS A 91 27.90 -5.76 -0.99
CA LYS A 91 26.88 -6.54 -0.28
C LYS A 91 26.24 -7.56 -1.22
N VAL A 92 25.88 -7.17 -2.45
CA VAL A 92 25.28 -8.09 -3.42
C VAL A 92 26.20 -9.28 -3.68
N GLN A 93 27.49 -9.04 -3.94
CA GLN A 93 28.46 -10.11 -4.15
C GLN A 93 28.58 -11.05 -2.94
N GLN A 94 28.50 -10.52 -1.71
CA GLN A 94 28.52 -11.30 -0.48
C GLN A 94 27.24 -12.11 -0.24
N TYR A 95 26.07 -11.53 -0.52
CA TYR A 95 24.77 -12.15 -0.21
C TYR A 95 24.26 -13.08 -1.31
N LEU A 96 24.73 -12.95 -2.55
CA LEU A 96 24.25 -13.74 -3.69
C LEU A 96 24.35 -15.27 -3.47
N PRO A 97 25.44 -15.85 -2.93
CA PRO A 97 25.50 -17.27 -2.60
C PRO A 97 24.50 -17.69 -1.52
N ALA A 98 24.31 -16.84 -0.50
CA ALA A 98 23.39 -17.14 0.60
C ALA A 98 21.93 -17.15 0.13
N GLU A 99 21.54 -16.19 -0.70
CA GLU A 99 20.17 -16.12 -1.26
C GLU A 99 19.87 -17.28 -2.20
N PHE A 100 20.88 -17.77 -2.94
CA PHE A 100 20.74 -19.01 -3.70
C PHE A 100 20.44 -20.23 -2.83
N GLU A 101 21.18 -20.38 -1.72
CA GLU A 101 20.96 -21.48 -0.79
C GLU A 101 19.57 -21.41 -0.16
N ILE A 102 19.09 -20.20 0.18
CA ILE A 102 17.73 -19.96 0.68
C ILE A 102 16.70 -20.37 -0.38
N TRP A 103 16.85 -19.90 -1.62
CA TRP A 103 15.94 -20.24 -2.73
C TRP A 103 15.91 -21.74 -2.99
N LYS A 104 17.08 -22.40 -3.07
CA LYS A 104 17.21 -23.84 -3.31
C LYS A 104 16.44 -24.64 -2.28
N ASN A 105 16.67 -24.35 -0.99
CA ASN A 105 16.02 -25.06 0.10
C ASN A 105 14.51 -24.81 0.12
N LYS A 106 14.08 -23.56 -0.10
CA LYS A 106 12.67 -23.20 -0.13
C LYS A 106 11.93 -23.86 -1.30
N SER A 107 12.51 -23.85 -2.49
CA SER A 107 11.92 -24.48 -3.69
C SER A 107 11.73 -25.99 -3.51
N ARG A 108 12.67 -26.69 -2.87
CA ARG A 108 12.53 -28.11 -2.52
C ARG A 108 11.37 -28.35 -1.53
N VAL A 109 11.29 -27.53 -0.48
CA VAL A 109 10.21 -27.63 0.52
C VAL A 109 8.84 -27.35 -0.13
N ASP A 110 8.74 -26.31 -0.95
CA ASP A 110 7.49 -25.92 -1.59
C ASP A 110 7.04 -26.96 -2.63
N LEU A 111 7.99 -27.58 -3.36
CA LEU A 111 7.68 -28.70 -4.26
C LEU A 111 7.16 -29.92 -3.49
N GLU A 112 7.82 -30.32 -2.40
CA GLU A 112 7.36 -31.45 -1.59
C GLU A 112 5.99 -31.20 -0.98
N LYS A 113 5.68 -29.97 -0.57
CA LYS A 113 4.33 -29.59 -0.12
C LYS A 113 3.30 -29.79 -1.22
N LYS A 114 3.57 -29.35 -2.45
CA LYS A 114 2.66 -29.53 -3.60
C LYS A 114 2.46 -30.99 -3.98
N ILE A 115 3.51 -31.81 -3.88
CA ILE A 115 3.44 -33.25 -4.20
C ILE A 115 2.62 -34.00 -3.14
N LYS A 116 2.77 -33.63 -1.86
CA LYS A 116 2.12 -34.30 -0.73
C LYS A 116 0.74 -33.73 -0.38
N ASP A 117 0.33 -32.66 -1.05
CA ASP A 117 -0.98 -32.05 -0.86
C ASP A 117 -2.07 -33.06 -1.25
N PRO A 118 -2.98 -33.46 -0.34
CA PRO A 118 -4.04 -34.43 -0.62
C PRO A 118 -4.98 -34.02 -1.76
N GLU A 119 -5.11 -32.71 -2.02
CA GLU A 119 -5.93 -32.16 -3.10
C GLU A 119 -5.19 -32.12 -4.45
N SER A 120 -3.92 -32.51 -4.47
CA SER A 120 -3.07 -32.50 -5.67
C SER A 120 -3.29 -33.73 -6.53
N ALA A 121 -3.47 -33.54 -7.83
CA ALA A 121 -3.57 -34.63 -8.81
C ALA A 121 -2.19 -35.20 -9.23
N ILE A 122 -1.11 -34.85 -8.54
CA ILE A 122 0.25 -35.27 -8.90
C ILE A 122 0.46 -36.74 -8.55
N ILE A 123 0.62 -37.58 -9.58
CA ILE A 123 0.96 -38.99 -9.41
C ILE A 123 2.47 -39.22 -9.22
N ALA A 124 2.86 -40.39 -8.71
CA ALA A 124 4.25 -40.70 -8.35
C ALA A 124 5.26 -40.47 -9.50
N GLU A 125 4.92 -40.86 -10.73
CA GLU A 125 5.77 -40.65 -11.91
C GLU A 125 5.98 -39.16 -12.23
N GLN A 126 4.93 -38.35 -12.08
CA GLN A 126 5.01 -36.90 -12.27
C GLN A 126 5.85 -36.26 -11.15
N ALA A 127 5.70 -36.72 -9.91
CA ALA A 127 6.52 -36.26 -8.79
C ALA A 127 8.02 -36.51 -9.02
N ILE A 128 8.40 -37.65 -9.60
CA ILE A 128 9.80 -37.93 -9.97
C ILE A 128 10.30 -36.94 -11.02
N LYS A 129 9.51 -36.67 -12.07
CA LYS A 129 9.87 -35.71 -13.12
C LYS A 129 10.05 -34.30 -12.55
N LEU A 130 9.10 -33.82 -11.74
CA LEU A 130 9.15 -32.49 -11.13
C LEU A 130 10.37 -32.32 -10.22
N ARG A 131 10.75 -33.36 -9.46
CA ARG A 131 11.98 -33.34 -8.65
C ARG A 131 13.23 -33.24 -9.53
N ALA A 132 13.31 -34.05 -10.59
CA ALA A 132 14.43 -34.01 -11.51
C ALA A 132 14.56 -32.67 -12.25
N GLU A 133 13.43 -32.08 -12.64
CA GLU A 133 13.37 -30.74 -13.23
C GLU A 133 13.87 -29.67 -12.26
N LEU A 134 13.39 -29.69 -11.01
CA LEU A 134 13.86 -28.75 -9.99
C LEU A 134 15.38 -28.87 -9.74
N GLU A 135 15.92 -30.09 -9.66
CA GLU A 135 17.37 -30.28 -9.46
C GLU A 135 18.17 -29.78 -10.67
N LYS A 136 17.66 -29.92 -11.88
CA LYS A 136 18.27 -29.35 -13.08
C LYS A 136 18.26 -27.81 -13.05
N GLU A 137 17.14 -27.21 -12.63
CA GLU A 137 17.05 -25.75 -12.45
C GLU A 137 18.02 -25.24 -11.39
N ILE A 138 18.15 -25.97 -10.27
CA ILE A 138 19.11 -25.66 -9.20
C ILE A 138 20.54 -25.67 -9.73
N GLU A 139 20.92 -26.67 -10.52
CA GLU A 139 22.27 -26.76 -11.07
C GLU A 139 22.56 -25.65 -12.10
N ILE A 140 21.60 -25.33 -12.97
CA ILE A 140 21.71 -24.20 -13.90
C ILE A 140 21.86 -22.88 -13.14
N ALA A 141 21.05 -22.66 -12.10
CA ALA A 141 21.11 -21.46 -11.27
C ALA A 141 22.46 -21.33 -10.57
N LYS A 142 23.00 -22.43 -10.03
CA LYS A 142 24.33 -22.48 -9.41
C LYS A 142 25.43 -22.06 -10.39
N GLN A 143 25.40 -22.58 -11.62
CA GLN A 143 26.36 -22.22 -12.67
C GLN A 143 26.26 -20.74 -13.05
N ASN A 144 25.03 -20.22 -13.17
CA ASN A 144 24.81 -18.80 -13.46
C ASN A 144 25.34 -17.89 -12.36
N ILE A 145 25.11 -18.24 -11.09
CA ILE A 145 25.63 -17.48 -9.96
C ILE A 145 27.16 -17.49 -9.95
N GLN A 146 27.77 -18.66 -10.17
CA GLN A 146 29.22 -18.78 -10.24
C GLN A 146 29.79 -17.89 -11.36
N LYS A 147 29.19 -17.93 -12.56
CA LYS A 147 29.57 -17.08 -13.70
C LYS A 147 29.47 -15.59 -13.37
N VAL A 148 28.40 -15.18 -12.68
CA VAL A 148 28.21 -13.79 -12.23
C VAL A 148 29.24 -13.40 -11.18
N LEU A 149 29.53 -14.26 -10.20
CA LEU A 149 30.53 -13.96 -9.16
C LEU A 149 31.94 -13.84 -9.72
N GLU A 150 32.31 -14.68 -10.68
CA GLU A 150 33.61 -14.66 -11.36
C GLU A 150 33.81 -13.39 -12.22
N ASN A 151 32.73 -12.85 -12.78
CA ASN A 151 32.75 -11.70 -13.68
C ASN A 151 31.86 -10.56 -13.20
N PHE A 152 31.79 -10.34 -11.89
CA PHE A 152 30.77 -9.48 -11.26
C PHE A 152 30.72 -8.05 -11.81
N HIS A 153 31.89 -7.50 -12.14
CA HIS A 153 32.03 -6.15 -12.72
C HIS A 153 31.32 -5.97 -14.08
N ASN A 154 30.97 -7.07 -14.76
CA ASN A 154 30.25 -7.03 -16.05
C ASN A 154 28.72 -7.12 -15.90
N TYR A 155 28.21 -7.16 -14.67
CA TYR A 155 26.78 -7.34 -14.39
C TYR A 155 26.25 -6.26 -13.44
N ASP A 156 25.09 -5.70 -13.78
CA ASP A 156 24.27 -4.94 -12.83
C ASP A 156 23.40 -5.92 -12.04
N VAL A 157 23.79 -6.22 -10.80
CA VAL A 157 23.12 -7.23 -9.97
C VAL A 157 22.39 -6.56 -8.81
N VAL A 158 21.11 -6.90 -8.66
CA VAL A 158 20.27 -6.49 -7.53
C VAL A 158 19.66 -7.73 -6.89
N ILE A 159 19.67 -7.79 -5.56
CA ILE A 159 19.03 -8.87 -4.80
C ILE A 159 17.72 -8.36 -4.22
N SER A 160 16.60 -9.00 -4.56
CA SER A 160 15.33 -8.85 -3.83
C SER A 160 15.19 -10.03 -2.89
N THR A 161 15.51 -9.83 -1.61
CA THR A 161 15.56 -10.92 -0.62
C THR A 161 14.17 -11.47 -0.34
N PHE A 162 14.10 -12.68 0.23
CA PHE A 162 12.84 -13.24 0.75
C PHE A 162 12.35 -12.57 2.04
N GLU A 163 13.17 -11.74 2.68
CA GLU A 163 12.80 -10.99 3.87
C GLU A 163 11.93 -9.78 3.50
N TYR A 164 10.76 -9.69 4.13
CA TYR A 164 9.98 -8.46 4.16
C TYR A 164 10.60 -7.51 5.18
N TYR A 165 11.23 -6.44 4.69
CA TYR A 165 11.93 -5.50 5.57
C TYR A 165 10.99 -4.45 6.18
N THR A 166 9.85 -4.17 5.54
CA THR A 166 8.90 -3.20 6.06
C THR A 166 7.47 -3.56 5.70
N TYR A 167 6.62 -3.52 6.71
CA TYR A 167 5.17 -3.55 6.60
C TYR A 167 4.72 -2.10 6.67
N TYR A 168 4.08 -1.62 5.61
CA TYR A 168 3.49 -0.30 5.67
C TYR A 168 2.05 -0.33 5.19
N PRO A 169 1.18 0.42 5.88
CA PRO A 169 -0.18 0.59 5.44
C PRO A 169 -0.25 1.49 4.21
N ALA A 170 -1.12 1.13 3.30
CA ALA A 170 -1.30 1.83 2.03
C ALA A 170 -2.78 2.05 1.74
N LEU A 171 -3.02 3.12 0.99
CA LEU A 171 -4.31 3.46 0.43
C LEU A 171 -4.22 3.32 -1.07
N TYR A 172 -5.05 2.44 -1.63
CA TYR A 172 -5.40 2.46 -3.04
C TYR A 172 -6.66 3.29 -3.21
N PHE A 173 -6.72 4.17 -4.21
CA PHE A 173 -7.91 4.96 -4.50
C PHE A 173 -8.09 5.21 -5.99
N VAL A 174 -9.31 5.55 -6.39
CA VAL A 174 -9.66 5.86 -7.78
C VAL A 174 -10.35 7.21 -7.83
N VAL A 175 -9.86 8.07 -8.73
CA VAL A 175 -10.43 9.38 -9.05
C VAL A 175 -10.95 9.38 -10.48
N GLU A 176 -11.91 10.25 -10.76
CA GLU A 176 -12.30 10.56 -12.13
C GLU A 176 -11.61 11.85 -12.56
N LYS A 177 -10.83 11.78 -13.64
CA LYS A 177 -10.12 12.94 -14.21
C LYS A 177 -10.30 12.92 -15.72
N ASP A 178 -10.85 14.01 -16.27
CA ASP A 178 -11.12 14.18 -17.70
C ASP A 178 -12.00 13.05 -18.29
N GLY A 179 -13.02 12.63 -17.53
CA GLY A 179 -13.93 11.54 -17.92
C GLY A 179 -13.29 10.14 -17.91
N LYS A 180 -12.08 9.99 -17.34
CA LYS A 180 -11.38 8.72 -17.23
C LYS A 180 -11.08 8.38 -15.78
N ASN A 181 -11.32 7.12 -15.42
CA ASN A 181 -10.94 6.57 -14.12
C ASN A 181 -9.42 6.44 -14.04
N LYS A 182 -8.81 7.04 -13.02
CA LYS A 182 -7.38 6.91 -12.71
C LYS A 182 -7.21 6.30 -11.34
N ALA A 183 -6.55 5.15 -11.29
CA ALA A 183 -6.14 4.50 -10.07
C ALA A 183 -4.82 5.09 -9.56
N SER A 184 -4.69 5.21 -8.24
CA SER A 184 -3.47 5.65 -7.59
C SER A 184 -3.31 4.94 -6.25
N ASP A 185 -2.07 4.88 -5.77
CA ASP A 185 -1.75 4.34 -4.47
C ASP A 185 -0.79 5.25 -3.70
N THR A 186 -0.93 5.27 -2.37
CA THR A 186 -0.07 6.06 -1.51
C THR A 186 0.14 5.38 -0.16
N HIS A 187 1.29 5.61 0.46
CA HIS A 187 1.59 5.11 1.82
C HIS A 187 0.82 5.93 2.85
N LEU A 188 0.31 5.33 3.91
CA LEU A 188 -0.34 6.07 4.98
C LEU A 188 0.64 6.37 6.11
N ARG A 189 0.43 7.48 6.80
CA ARG A 189 1.21 7.86 7.99
C ARG A 189 0.54 7.33 9.25
N GLN A 190 1.34 6.90 10.21
CA GLN A 190 0.87 6.38 11.50
C GLN A 190 0.79 7.48 12.58
N ASP A 191 1.63 8.50 12.47
CA ASP A 191 1.83 9.55 13.47
C ASP A 191 0.88 10.75 13.32
N VAL A 192 0.27 10.91 12.14
CA VAL A 192 -0.61 12.03 11.82
C VAL A 192 -1.84 11.55 11.04
N PRO A 193 -2.98 12.27 11.11
CA PRO A 193 -4.17 11.93 10.36
C PRO A 193 -3.92 11.99 8.85
N ASN A 194 -4.50 11.01 8.13
CA ASN A 194 -4.51 10.96 6.67
C ASN A 194 -5.87 11.44 6.17
N LEU A 195 -5.89 12.43 5.28
CA LEU A 195 -7.09 13.13 4.85
C LEU A 195 -7.34 12.83 3.37
N LEU A 196 -8.32 11.97 3.09
CA LEU A 196 -8.73 11.62 1.72
C LEU A 196 -9.93 12.48 1.33
N TRP A 197 -9.79 13.31 0.29
CA TRP A 197 -10.96 13.96 -0.30
C TRP A 197 -11.80 12.90 -1.01
N PHE A 198 -12.98 12.61 -0.50
CA PHE A 198 -13.81 11.51 -0.96
C PHE A 198 -15.23 11.97 -1.25
N GLU A 199 -15.67 11.79 -2.49
CA GLU A 199 -17.05 12.04 -2.92
C GLU A 199 -17.47 10.91 -3.86
N ASP A 200 -18.40 10.06 -3.39
CA ASP A 200 -19.08 9.11 -4.26
C ASP A 200 -20.56 9.48 -4.37
N ASN A 201 -20.88 10.27 -5.39
CA ASN A 201 -22.23 10.73 -5.70
C ASN A 201 -22.92 9.88 -6.77
N ARG A 202 -22.29 8.79 -7.24
CA ARG A 202 -22.87 7.98 -8.32
C ARG A 202 -24.19 7.33 -7.86
N PRO A 203 -25.17 7.11 -8.74
CA PRO A 203 -26.36 6.34 -8.39
C PRO A 203 -26.03 4.88 -8.07
N PHE A 204 -26.70 4.29 -7.07
CA PHE A 204 -26.55 2.86 -6.79
C PHE A 204 -26.89 1.98 -7.99
N SER A 205 -27.84 2.40 -8.82
CA SER A 205 -28.24 1.72 -10.05
C SER A 205 -27.12 1.60 -11.08
N GLU A 206 -26.17 2.53 -11.08
CA GLU A 206 -25.05 2.59 -12.04
C GLU A 206 -23.80 1.86 -11.54
N LEU A 207 -23.78 1.46 -10.27
CA LEU A 207 -22.67 0.71 -9.68
C LEU A 207 -22.78 -0.78 -9.98
N ARG A 208 -21.66 -1.40 -10.36
CA ARG A 208 -21.54 -2.86 -10.41
C ARG A 208 -21.79 -3.46 -9.02
N SER A 209 -22.29 -4.70 -8.96
CA SER A 209 -22.66 -5.35 -7.69
C SER A 209 -21.55 -5.34 -6.63
N ASN A 210 -20.29 -5.59 -7.03
CA ASN A 210 -19.14 -5.54 -6.12
C ASN A 210 -18.85 -4.12 -5.61
N ASP A 211 -19.02 -3.11 -6.46
CA ASP A 211 -18.81 -1.71 -6.08
C ASP A 211 -19.97 -1.20 -5.20
N ARG A 212 -21.21 -1.66 -5.42
CA ARG A 212 -22.35 -1.40 -4.53
C ARG A 212 -22.08 -1.89 -3.11
N MET A 213 -21.66 -3.14 -2.95
CA MET A 213 -21.36 -3.71 -1.64
C MET A 213 -20.20 -2.98 -0.96
N SER A 214 -19.14 -2.66 -1.73
CA SER A 214 -18.01 -1.87 -1.24
C SER A 214 -18.47 -0.49 -0.74
N ARG A 215 -19.32 0.21 -1.49
CA ARG A 215 -19.87 1.49 -1.08
C ARG A 215 -20.76 1.38 0.15
N ILE A 216 -21.58 0.34 0.27
CA ILE A 216 -22.39 0.10 1.46
C ILE A 216 -21.47 -0.03 2.68
N ILE A 217 -20.46 -0.89 2.62
CA ILE A 217 -19.48 -1.07 3.71
C ILE A 217 -18.79 0.27 4.06
N GLN A 218 -18.49 1.08 3.05
CA GLN A 218 -17.75 2.33 3.22
C GLN A 218 -18.60 3.52 3.67
N THR A 219 -19.90 3.55 3.37
CA THR A 219 -20.73 4.76 3.57
C THR A 219 -21.89 4.56 4.55
N PHE A 220 -22.24 3.31 4.86
CA PHE A 220 -23.31 3.00 5.80
C PHE A 220 -22.69 2.69 7.16
N ASP A 221 -23.46 2.95 8.22
CA ASP A 221 -23.07 2.57 9.56
C ASP A 221 -23.38 1.07 9.74
N ARG A 222 -22.37 0.30 10.19
CA ARG A 222 -22.57 -1.12 10.49
C ARG A 222 -23.40 -1.22 11.76
N TYR A 223 -24.61 -1.75 11.63
CA TYR A 223 -25.53 -1.84 12.76
C TYR A 223 -25.25 -3.09 13.60
N CYS A 224 -25.28 -4.27 12.97
CA CYS A 224 -24.87 -5.54 13.57
C CYS A 224 -24.61 -6.59 12.48
N GLY A 225 -23.72 -7.56 12.73
CA GLY A 225 -23.46 -8.66 11.78
C GLY A 225 -23.13 -8.15 10.37
N SER A 226 -23.92 -8.56 9.37
CA SER A 226 -23.85 -8.12 7.96
C SER A 226 -24.88 -7.03 7.61
N ILE A 227 -25.49 -6.37 8.60
CA ILE A 227 -26.51 -5.34 8.43
C ILE A 227 -25.87 -3.96 8.45
N TYR A 228 -26.12 -3.19 7.39
CA TYR A 228 -25.62 -1.84 7.19
C TYR A 228 -26.79 -0.88 7.00
N ILE A 229 -26.80 0.23 7.72
CA ILE A 229 -27.89 1.21 7.70
C ILE A 229 -27.32 2.60 7.39
N LYS A 230 -28.01 3.35 6.53
CA LYS A 230 -27.72 4.76 6.29
C LYS A 230 -29.02 5.55 6.41
N GLU A 231 -29.02 6.55 7.27
CA GLU A 231 -30.14 7.48 7.41
C GLU A 231 -30.29 8.31 6.13
N LYS A 232 -31.53 8.48 5.65
CA LYS A 232 -31.82 9.07 4.32
C LYS A 232 -31.22 10.47 4.09
N ASN A 233 -30.90 11.21 5.16
CA ASN A 233 -30.45 12.60 5.10
C ASN A 233 -29.00 12.83 5.57
N LYS A 234 -28.24 11.79 5.89
CA LYS A 234 -26.85 11.94 6.35
C LYS A 234 -25.94 12.21 5.15
N LYS A 235 -25.47 13.45 5.00
CA LYS A 235 -24.39 13.80 4.06
C LYS A 235 -23.11 13.06 4.47
N ILE A 236 -22.34 12.64 3.46
CA ILE A 236 -20.98 12.14 3.64
C ILE A 236 -20.10 13.35 3.95
#